data_AF-A0A947H876-F1
#
_entry.id   AF-A0A947H876-F1
#
_cell.length_a   1.000
_cell.length_b   1.000
_cell.length_c   1.000
_cell.angle_alpha   90.00
_cell.angle_beta   90.00
_cell.angle_gamma   90.00
#
_symmetry.space_group_name_H-M   'P 1'
#
loop_
_entity.id
_entity.type
_entity.pdbx_description
1 polymer ?
#
loop_
_entity_poly.entity_id
_entity_poly.type
_entity_poly.pdbx_seq_one_letter_code
_entity_poly.pdbx_strand_id
1 'polypeptide(L)'
;MSVVGISLVKVLEHYLTPQQYKRYVRDRRNQMVSPQQSYNAALRDLSIRDTEAAIFNLINVFESEPKHLPALHLARTMLFGLNKLFHEAGGDLQKSKYPNINSWRQKVEKQIQELELEEQRVRNEISQTETKKGLFEGLFGGAKRQQRTAQLKQRLQEVLNELAQLQKRRTQAIKLVQIQEYANIVSLILEVCMFPARYSWLAVDEQKSNEPKYQTQIWVG
;
A
#
# COMPACT_ATOMS: atom_id res chain seq x y z
N MET A 1 -15.69 36.63 -0.74
CA MET A 1 -15.12 35.61 0.17
C MET A 1 -13.95 34.98 -0.54
N SER A 2 -12.71 35.16 -0.07
CA SER A 2 -11.57 34.44 -0.63
C SER A 2 -11.75 32.96 -0.32
N VAL A 3 -11.80 32.13 -1.37
CA VAL A 3 -11.79 30.68 -1.20
C VAL A 3 -10.39 30.34 -0.71
N VAL A 4 -10.28 29.84 0.52
CA VAL A 4 -9.01 29.31 1.05
C VAL A 4 -8.54 28.23 0.09
N GLY A 5 -7.46 28.52 -0.65
CA GLY A 5 -6.82 27.57 -1.54
C GLY A 5 -6.05 26.56 -0.71
N ILE A 6 -6.42 25.29 -0.78
CA ILE A 6 -5.74 24.21 -0.06
C ILE A 6 -5.11 23.31 -1.10
N SER A 7 -3.79 23.23 -1.04
CA SER A 7 -3.01 22.32 -1.88
C SER A 7 -3.29 20.88 -1.44
N LEU A 8 -3.81 20.07 -2.37
CA LEU A 8 -4.03 18.65 -2.15
C LEU A 8 -2.70 17.96 -1.85
N VAL A 9 -1.63 18.33 -2.54
CA VAL A 9 -0.27 17.83 -2.30
C VAL A 9 0.16 18.01 -0.85
N LYS A 10 -0.15 19.16 -0.22
CA LYS A 10 0.18 19.40 1.21
C LYS A 10 -0.63 18.52 2.16
N VAL A 11 -1.91 18.33 1.86
CA VAL A 11 -2.74 17.41 2.66
C VAL A 11 -2.21 15.98 2.53
N LEU A 12 -1.88 15.54 1.31
CA LEU A 12 -1.31 14.22 1.07
C LEU A 12 0.04 14.04 1.77
N GLU A 13 0.89 15.06 1.82
CA GLU A 13 2.16 15.03 2.56
C GLU A 13 1.95 14.82 4.07
N HIS A 14 0.89 15.41 4.63
CA HIS A 14 0.58 15.29 6.05
C HIS A 14 -0.01 13.92 6.42
N TYR A 15 -0.93 13.39 5.61
CA TYR A 15 -1.71 12.19 5.97
C TYR A 15 -1.13 10.88 5.43
N LEU A 16 -0.29 10.91 4.40
CA LEU A 16 0.31 9.71 3.83
C LEU A 16 1.63 9.38 4.50
N THR A 17 1.96 8.08 4.54
CA THR A 17 3.32 7.67 4.92
C THR A 17 4.34 8.19 3.89
N PRO A 18 5.62 8.39 4.26
CA PRO A 18 6.64 8.85 3.32
C PRO A 18 6.77 7.99 2.04
N GLN A 19 6.54 6.68 2.16
CA GLN A 19 6.56 5.75 1.03
C GLN A 19 5.37 5.97 0.09
N GLN A 20 4.17 6.13 0.64
CA GLN A 20 2.96 6.43 -0.14
C GLN A 20 3.08 7.79 -0.81
N TYR A 21 3.45 8.83 -0.07
CA TYR A 21 3.64 10.17 -0.63
C TYR A 21 4.64 10.16 -1.80
N LYS A 22 5.77 9.43 -1.65
CA LYS A 22 6.72 9.28 -2.75
C LYS A 22 6.09 8.64 -3.99
N ARG A 23 5.35 7.56 -3.80
CA ARG A 23 4.69 6.78 -4.86
C ARG A 23 3.66 7.61 -5.65
N TYR A 24 2.83 8.38 -4.97
CA TYR A 24 1.72 9.10 -5.60
C TYR A 24 2.00 10.56 -5.95
N VAL A 25 3.07 11.18 -5.41
CA VAL A 25 3.29 12.64 -5.51
C VAL A 25 4.71 13.04 -5.91
N ARG A 26 5.75 12.46 -5.29
CA ARG A 26 7.10 13.05 -5.31
C ARG A 26 7.86 12.92 -6.64
N ASP A 27 7.67 11.85 -7.40
CA ASP A 27 8.61 11.50 -8.48
C ASP A 27 8.33 12.13 -9.86
N ARG A 28 7.37 13.06 -10.03
CA ARG A 28 6.99 13.59 -11.38
C ARG A 28 6.59 15.07 -11.47
N ARG A 29 7.08 15.94 -10.58
CA ARG A 29 6.76 17.40 -10.53
C ARG A 29 7.11 18.24 -11.79
N ASN A 30 7.59 17.66 -12.89
CA ASN A 30 8.27 18.41 -13.97
C ASN A 30 7.53 18.47 -15.31
N GLN A 31 6.27 18.04 -15.41
CA GLN A 31 5.47 18.25 -16.63
C GLN A 31 4.20 19.02 -16.30
N MET A 32 4.08 20.25 -16.82
CA MET A 32 2.82 20.98 -16.81
C MET A 32 1.86 20.29 -17.78
N VAL A 33 1.11 19.33 -17.26
CA VAL A 33 0.09 18.57 -17.99
C VAL A 33 -1.26 19.23 -17.72
N SER A 34 -2.09 19.41 -18.74
CA SER A 34 -3.41 20.01 -18.52
C SER A 34 -4.32 19.07 -17.71
N PRO A 35 -5.28 19.60 -16.92
CA PRO A 35 -6.22 18.76 -16.18
C PRO A 35 -6.92 17.72 -17.07
N GLN A 36 -7.29 18.11 -18.30
CA GLN A 36 -7.92 17.19 -19.26
C GLN A 36 -6.97 16.05 -19.70
N GLN A 37 -5.69 16.34 -19.92
CA GLN A 37 -4.70 15.31 -20.28
C GLN A 37 -4.49 14.32 -19.13
N SER A 38 -4.37 14.81 -17.89
CA SER A 38 -4.27 13.95 -16.70
C SER A 38 -5.54 13.12 -16.49
N TYR A 39 -6.72 13.70 -16.68
CA TYR A 39 -7.99 12.97 -16.62
C TYR A 39 -8.06 11.83 -17.65
N ASN A 40 -7.69 12.11 -18.91
CA ASN A 40 -7.67 11.09 -19.96
C ASN A 40 -6.63 10.00 -19.67
N ALA A 41 -5.49 10.35 -19.08
CA ALA A 41 -4.50 9.38 -18.62
C ALA A 41 -5.06 8.48 -17.51
N ALA A 42 -5.78 9.06 -16.53
CA ALA A 42 -6.43 8.27 -15.48
C ALA A 42 -7.46 7.27 -16.04
N LEU A 43 -8.26 7.67 -17.02
CA LEU A 43 -9.19 6.76 -17.71
C LEU A 43 -8.46 5.61 -18.42
N ARG A 44 -7.38 5.93 -19.15
CA ARG A 44 -6.56 4.92 -19.82
C ARG A 44 -5.96 3.94 -18.81
N ASP A 45 -5.39 4.45 -17.72
CA ASP A 45 -4.74 3.61 -16.71
C ASP A 45 -5.75 2.67 -16.03
N LEU A 46 -6.97 3.14 -15.76
CA LEU A 46 -8.07 2.28 -15.30
C LEU A 46 -8.46 1.21 -16.32
N SER A 47 -8.47 1.53 -17.62
CA SER A 47 -8.80 0.56 -18.66
C SER A 47 -7.81 -0.61 -18.72
N ILE A 48 -6.54 -0.37 -18.38
CA ILE A 48 -5.49 -1.39 -18.29
C ILE A 48 -5.30 -1.96 -16.88
N ARG A 49 -6.23 -1.64 -15.96
CA ARG A 49 -6.24 -2.10 -14.56
C ARG A 49 -5.07 -1.58 -13.71
N ASP A 50 -4.46 -0.46 -14.08
CA ASP A 50 -3.45 0.24 -13.30
C ASP A 50 -4.11 1.31 -12.41
N THR A 51 -4.55 0.87 -11.22
CA THR A 51 -5.22 1.76 -10.26
C THR A 51 -4.26 2.79 -9.65
N GLU A 52 -3.00 2.43 -9.48
CA GLU A 52 -2.00 3.30 -8.86
C GLU A 52 -1.70 4.50 -9.76
N ALA A 53 -1.45 4.25 -11.05
CA ALA A 53 -1.24 5.31 -12.03
C ALA A 53 -2.50 6.17 -12.22
N ALA A 54 -3.69 5.57 -12.15
CA ALA A 54 -4.94 6.32 -12.19
C ALA A 54 -5.08 7.29 -11.01
N ILE A 55 -4.79 6.85 -9.78
CA ILE A 55 -4.78 7.70 -8.58
C ILE A 55 -3.78 8.86 -8.75
N PHE A 56 -2.57 8.56 -9.20
CA PHE A 56 -1.55 9.56 -9.47
C PHE A 56 -2.07 10.64 -10.44
N ASN A 57 -2.68 10.22 -11.55
CA ASN A 57 -3.20 11.16 -12.54
C ASN A 57 -4.39 11.98 -12.01
N LEU A 58 -5.26 11.38 -11.19
CA LEU A 58 -6.33 12.11 -10.50
C LEU A 58 -5.79 13.18 -9.55
N ILE A 59 -4.71 12.90 -8.81
CA ILE A 59 -4.06 13.91 -7.95
C ILE A 59 -3.61 15.12 -8.77
N ASN A 60 -3.01 14.90 -9.95
CA ASN A 60 -2.59 16.01 -10.83
C ASN A 60 -3.78 16.85 -11.34
N VAL A 61 -4.90 16.20 -11.66
CA VAL A 61 -6.14 16.91 -12.02
C VAL A 61 -6.57 17.81 -10.86
N PHE A 62 -6.66 17.26 -9.65
CA PHE A 62 -7.23 17.97 -8.51
C PHE A 62 -6.31 18.99 -7.86
N GLU A 63 -4.99 18.84 -7.96
CA GLU A 63 -4.05 19.88 -7.55
C GLU A 63 -4.21 21.14 -8.42
N SER A 64 -4.48 20.95 -9.72
CA SER A 64 -4.66 22.06 -10.66
C SER A 64 -6.10 22.59 -10.67
N GLU A 65 -7.08 21.70 -10.58
CA GLU A 65 -8.51 22.00 -10.69
C GLU A 65 -9.32 21.14 -9.70
N PRO A 66 -9.42 21.54 -8.41
CA PRO A 66 -10.08 20.75 -7.37
C PRO A 66 -11.57 20.43 -7.66
N LYS A 67 -12.24 21.26 -8.47
CA LYS A 67 -13.67 21.13 -8.81
C LYS A 67 -13.91 20.53 -10.20
N HIS A 68 -12.92 19.86 -10.80
CA HIS A 68 -13.07 19.21 -12.10
C HIS A 68 -14.11 18.07 -12.04
N LEU A 69 -15.33 18.35 -12.50
CA LEU A 69 -16.51 17.47 -12.33
C LEU A 69 -16.32 16.06 -12.90
N PRO A 70 -15.76 15.86 -14.11
CA PRO A 70 -15.55 14.50 -14.63
C PRO A 70 -14.60 13.69 -13.76
N ALA A 71 -13.55 14.31 -13.22
CA ALA A 71 -12.61 13.62 -12.34
C ALA A 71 -13.24 13.31 -10.98
N LEU A 72 -14.07 14.20 -10.43
CA LEU A 72 -14.81 13.93 -9.19
C LEU A 72 -15.73 12.72 -9.36
N HIS A 73 -16.45 12.64 -10.49
CA HIS A 73 -17.27 11.48 -10.81
C HIS A 73 -16.42 10.21 -10.93
N LEU A 74 -15.30 10.26 -11.65
CA LEU A 74 -14.38 9.14 -11.82
C LEU A 74 -13.84 8.64 -10.48
N ALA A 75 -13.33 9.54 -9.63
CA ALA A 75 -12.81 9.23 -8.30
C ALA A 75 -13.89 8.59 -7.41
N ARG A 76 -15.12 9.11 -7.44
CA ARG A 76 -16.25 8.50 -6.71
C ARG A 76 -16.57 7.10 -7.20
N THR A 77 -16.65 6.89 -8.51
CA THR A 77 -16.91 5.57 -9.11
C THR A 77 -15.77 4.59 -8.79
N MET A 78 -14.53 5.06 -8.80
CA MET A 78 -13.36 4.26 -8.43
C MET A 78 -13.40 3.86 -6.95
N LEU A 79 -13.77 4.77 -6.04
CA LEU A 79 -13.96 4.46 -4.62
C LEU A 79 -15.03 3.38 -4.40
N PHE A 80 -16.16 3.50 -5.11
CA PHE A 80 -17.21 2.48 -5.07
C PHE A 80 -16.70 1.12 -5.56
N GLY A 81 -15.99 1.09 -6.69
CA GLY A 81 -15.39 -0.12 -7.25
C GLY A 81 -14.37 -0.77 -6.31
N LEU A 82 -13.51 0.04 -5.67
CA LEU A 82 -12.54 -0.45 -4.69
C LEU A 82 -13.20 -1.05 -3.46
N ASN A 83 -14.24 -0.41 -2.92
CA ASN A 83 -15.01 -0.96 -1.81
C ASN A 83 -15.68 -2.29 -2.21
N LYS A 84 -16.28 -2.37 -3.40
CA LYS A 84 -16.85 -3.61 -3.92
C LYS A 84 -15.80 -4.73 -4.03
N LEU A 85 -14.64 -4.44 -4.63
CA LEU A 85 -13.53 -5.40 -4.74
C LEU A 85 -13.01 -5.84 -3.37
N PHE A 86 -13.01 -4.92 -2.39
CA PHE A 86 -12.64 -5.21 -1.02
C PHE A 86 -13.60 -6.23 -0.39
N HIS A 87 -14.91 -6.00 -0.52
CA HIS A 87 -15.95 -6.91 -0.05
C HIS A 87 -15.86 -8.28 -0.72
N GLU A 88 -15.76 -8.33 -2.05
CA GLU A 88 -15.65 -9.57 -2.83
C GLU A 88 -14.39 -10.38 -2.51
N ALA A 89 -13.30 -9.71 -2.12
CA ALA A 89 -12.06 -10.37 -1.69
C ALA A 89 -12.11 -10.88 -0.23
N GLY A 90 -13.25 -10.77 0.46
CA GLY A 90 -13.44 -11.21 1.84
C GLY A 90 -12.97 -10.18 2.88
N GLY A 91 -12.88 -8.91 2.49
CA GLY A 91 -12.39 -7.82 3.32
C GLY A 91 -13.13 -7.62 4.64
N ASP A 92 -14.48 -7.71 4.63
CA ASP A 92 -15.28 -7.53 5.84
C ASP A 92 -15.05 -8.62 6.88
N LEU A 93 -14.91 -9.87 6.42
CA LEU A 93 -14.59 -11.00 7.28
C LEU A 93 -13.23 -10.82 7.96
N GLN A 94 -12.28 -10.16 7.30
CA GLN A 94 -10.99 -9.87 7.91
C GLN A 94 -11.05 -8.65 8.83
N LYS A 95 -11.80 -7.59 8.47
CA LYS A 95 -12.02 -6.43 9.35
C LYS A 95 -12.72 -6.78 10.65
N SER A 96 -13.61 -7.78 10.66
CA SER A 96 -14.24 -8.24 11.91
C SER A 96 -13.29 -9.02 12.82
N LYS A 97 -12.25 -9.64 12.25
CA LYS A 97 -11.26 -10.45 12.98
C LYS A 97 -10.03 -9.66 13.41
N TYR A 98 -9.72 -8.58 12.71
CA TYR A 98 -8.50 -7.81 12.91
C TYR A 98 -8.84 -6.31 12.97
N PRO A 99 -8.31 -5.59 13.98
CA PRO A 99 -8.55 -4.14 14.09
C PRO A 99 -7.99 -3.37 12.90
N ASN A 100 -6.95 -3.89 12.27
CA ASN A 100 -6.36 -3.36 11.04
C ASN A 100 -5.93 -4.52 10.14
N ILE A 101 -6.24 -4.46 8.86
CA ILE A 101 -5.86 -5.48 7.86
C ILE A 101 -4.33 -5.60 7.75
N ASN A 102 -3.59 -4.52 7.99
CA ASN A 102 -2.13 -4.60 8.07
C ASN A 102 -1.66 -5.53 9.20
N SER A 103 -2.39 -5.62 10.31
CA SER A 103 -2.07 -6.58 11.38
C SER A 103 -2.26 -8.03 10.93
N TRP A 104 -3.26 -8.29 10.08
CA TRP A 104 -3.45 -9.61 9.48
C TRP A 104 -2.29 -9.97 8.56
N ARG A 105 -1.89 -9.04 7.68
CA ARG A 105 -0.72 -9.22 6.81
C ARG A 105 0.53 -9.52 7.64
N GLN A 106 0.81 -8.72 8.67
CA GLN A 106 1.98 -8.93 9.55
C GLN A 106 1.94 -10.28 10.26
N LYS A 107 0.76 -10.71 10.74
CA LYS A 107 0.59 -12.02 11.37
C LYS A 107 0.89 -13.15 10.39
N VAL A 108 0.41 -13.06 9.15
CA VAL A 108 0.70 -14.07 8.10
C VAL A 108 2.18 -14.07 7.74
N GLU A 109 2.82 -12.90 7.58
CA GLU A 109 4.26 -12.80 7.33
C GLU A 109 5.09 -13.43 8.45
N LYS A 110 4.71 -13.20 9.71
CA LYS A 110 5.37 -13.81 10.86
C LYS A 110 5.24 -15.34 10.85
N GLN A 111 4.04 -15.87 10.58
CA GLN A 111 3.82 -17.32 10.50
C GLN A 111 4.64 -17.97 9.38
N ILE A 112 4.80 -17.28 8.25
CA ILE A 112 5.65 -17.76 7.16
C ILE A 112 7.11 -17.79 7.60
N GLN A 113 7.62 -16.74 8.23
CA GLN A 113 9.00 -16.70 8.74
C GLN A 113 9.27 -17.81 9.75
N GLU A 114 8.33 -18.05 10.68
CA GLU A 114 8.44 -19.13 11.68
C GLU A 114 8.52 -20.51 11.00
N LEU A 115 7.71 -20.77 9.97
CA LEU A 115 7.71 -22.03 9.23
C LEU A 115 8.90 -22.18 8.27
N GLU A 116 9.41 -21.10 7.67
CA GLU A 116 10.64 -21.13 6.87
C GLU A 116 11.86 -21.50 7.74
N LEU A 117 11.91 -21.00 8.98
CA LEU A 117 12.93 -21.41 9.95
C LEU A 117 12.77 -22.88 10.36
N GLU A 118 11.53 -23.35 10.55
CA GLU A 118 11.27 -24.77 10.82
C GLU A 118 11.66 -25.65 9.63
N GLU A 119 11.34 -25.26 8.41
CA GLU A 119 11.73 -25.96 7.18
C GLU A 119 13.25 -26.12 7.12
N GLN A 120 13.99 -25.03 7.33
CA GLN A 120 15.45 -25.05 7.33
C GLN A 120 16.00 -25.96 8.42
N ARG A 121 15.43 -25.91 9.63
CA ARG A 121 15.81 -26.79 10.75
C ARG A 121 15.58 -28.27 10.40
N VAL A 122 14.40 -28.63 9.91
CA VAL A 122 14.07 -30.03 9.56
C VAL A 122 14.96 -30.54 8.43
N ARG A 123 15.24 -29.71 7.41
CA ARG A 123 16.19 -30.06 6.33
C ARG A 123 17.60 -30.32 6.87
N ASN A 124 18.07 -29.49 7.82
CA ASN A 124 19.37 -29.69 8.46
C ASN A 124 19.39 -30.98 9.29
N GLU A 125 18.33 -31.27 10.04
CA GLU A 125 18.20 -32.52 10.81
C GLU A 125 18.20 -33.75 9.88
N ILE A 126 17.50 -33.71 8.74
CA ILE A 126 17.55 -34.77 7.72
C ILE A 126 18.97 -34.95 7.20
N SER A 127 19.64 -33.87 6.81
CA SER A 127 21.01 -33.90 6.28
C SER A 127 22.00 -34.50 7.29
N GLN A 128 21.93 -34.10 8.56
CA GLN A 128 22.76 -34.66 9.64
C GLN A 128 22.44 -36.15 9.88
N THR A 129 21.16 -36.52 9.80
CA THR A 129 20.70 -37.90 9.97
C THR A 129 21.01 -38.75 8.73
N GLU A 130 21.35 -38.18 7.58
CA GLU A 130 21.78 -38.90 6.38
C GLU A 130 23.31 -38.95 6.25
N THR A 131 24.05 -37.89 6.58
CA THR A 131 25.53 -37.82 6.49
C THR A 131 26.26 -38.72 7.50
N LYS A 132 25.68 -39.01 8.67
CA LYS A 132 26.20 -40.03 9.60
C LYS A 132 26.20 -41.47 9.03
N LYS A 133 25.82 -41.67 7.75
CA LYS A 133 25.76 -42.98 7.07
C LYS A 133 27.14 -43.60 6.90
N GLY A 134 28.20 -42.80 6.90
CA GLY A 134 29.53 -43.24 6.51
C GLY A 134 30.40 -43.84 7.61
N LEU A 135 30.08 -43.66 8.91
CA LEU A 135 31.09 -43.88 9.96
C LEU A 135 30.77 -44.95 11.03
N PHE A 136 29.51 -45.33 11.31
CA PHE A 136 29.23 -46.13 12.54
C PHE A 136 28.00 -47.08 12.53
N GLU A 137 27.45 -47.52 11.39
CA GLU A 137 26.25 -48.39 11.42
C GLU A 137 26.50 -49.83 10.96
N GLY A 138 27.11 -50.61 11.85
CA GLY A 138 27.00 -52.06 11.82
C GLY A 138 25.64 -52.53 12.34
N LEU A 139 24.85 -53.13 11.44
CA LEU A 139 23.80 -54.15 11.63
C LEU A 139 22.62 -53.98 12.63
N PHE A 140 22.64 -53.08 13.63
CA PHE A 140 21.53 -52.94 14.61
C PHE A 140 20.92 -51.52 14.74
N GLY A 141 21.54 -50.48 14.15
CA GLY A 141 21.06 -49.08 14.22
C GLY A 141 20.16 -48.60 13.07
N GLY A 142 20.16 -49.31 11.94
CA GLY A 142 19.57 -48.83 10.69
C GLY A 142 18.04 -48.65 10.69
N ALA A 143 17.30 -49.53 11.38
CA ALA A 143 15.83 -49.48 11.39
C ALA A 143 15.29 -48.26 12.16
N LYS A 144 15.83 -47.98 13.36
CA LYS A 144 15.44 -46.79 14.15
C LYS A 144 15.80 -45.49 13.41
N ARG A 145 16.93 -45.49 12.70
CA ARG A 145 17.36 -44.33 11.91
C ARG A 145 16.52 -44.13 10.66
N GLN A 146 16.20 -45.19 9.92
CA GLN A 146 15.25 -45.13 8.80
C GLN A 146 13.88 -44.63 9.25
N GLN A 147 13.38 -45.10 10.40
CA GLN A 147 12.13 -44.61 10.98
C GLN A 147 12.21 -43.12 11.33
N ARG A 148 13.30 -42.65 11.96
CA ARG A 148 13.50 -41.22 12.25
C ARG A 148 13.58 -40.37 10.99
N THR A 149 14.30 -40.82 9.97
CA THR A 149 14.39 -40.12 8.68
C THR A 149 13.03 -40.06 7.99
N ALA A 150 12.23 -41.14 8.05
CA ALA A 150 10.86 -41.14 7.53
C ALA A 150 9.96 -40.14 8.27
N GLN A 151 10.03 -40.08 9.60
CA GLN A 151 9.32 -39.10 10.42
C GLN A 151 9.72 -37.66 10.07
N LEU A 152 11.02 -37.38 9.93
CA LEU A 152 11.51 -36.05 9.54
C LEU A 152 11.06 -35.67 8.13
N LYS A 153 11.05 -36.61 7.18
CA LYS A 153 10.54 -36.38 5.82
C LYS A 153 9.04 -36.12 5.80
N GLN A 154 8.27 -36.83 6.62
CA GLN A 154 6.85 -36.56 6.81
C GLN A 154 6.63 -35.15 7.38
N ARG A 155 7.37 -34.78 8.44
CA ARG A 155 7.29 -33.43 9.03
C ARG A 155 7.67 -32.35 8.03
N LEU A 156 8.70 -32.57 7.22
CA LEU A 156 9.07 -31.65 6.14
C LEU A 156 7.92 -31.46 5.14
N GLN A 157 7.25 -32.55 4.75
CA GLN A 157 6.11 -32.46 3.84
C GLN A 157 4.93 -31.68 4.46
N GLU A 158 4.66 -31.86 5.74
CA GLU A 158 3.65 -31.09 6.48
C GLU A 158 3.97 -29.59 6.48
N VAL A 159 5.21 -29.22 6.84
CA VAL A 159 5.68 -27.83 6.84
C VAL A 159 5.57 -27.21 5.44
N LEU A 160 5.96 -27.93 4.40
CA LEU A 160 5.84 -27.45 3.01
C LEU A 160 4.37 -27.25 2.59
N ASN A 161 3.47 -28.13 3.01
CA ASN A 161 2.04 -27.99 2.74
C ASN A 161 1.45 -26.78 3.48
N GLU A 162 1.84 -26.55 4.74
CA GLU A 162 1.42 -25.39 5.53
C GLU A 162 1.94 -24.08 4.93
N LEU A 163 3.22 -24.04 4.53
CA LEU A 163 3.82 -22.89 3.83
C LEU A 163 3.08 -22.56 2.55
N ALA A 164 2.74 -23.55 1.73
CA ALA A 164 1.98 -23.34 0.50
C ALA A 164 0.59 -22.73 0.77
N GLN A 165 -0.09 -23.16 1.84
CA GLN A 165 -1.37 -22.57 2.25
C GLN A 165 -1.21 -21.13 2.78
N LEU A 166 -0.18 -20.86 3.57
CA LEU A 166 0.10 -19.51 4.06
C LEU A 166 0.49 -18.54 2.95
N GLN A 167 1.23 -18.98 1.93
CA GLN A 167 1.54 -18.14 0.76
C GLN A 167 0.27 -17.71 0.03
N LYS A 168 -0.75 -18.59 -0.11
CA LYS A 168 -2.06 -18.20 -0.65
C LYS A 168 -2.74 -17.12 0.20
N ARG A 169 -2.71 -17.27 1.54
CA ARG A 169 -3.26 -16.28 2.47
C ARG A 169 -2.48 -14.96 2.42
N ARG A 170 -1.16 -15.00 2.24
CA ARG A 170 -0.29 -13.82 2.09
C ARG A 170 -0.68 -13.01 0.87
N THR A 171 -0.86 -13.67 -0.29
CA THR A 171 -1.30 -12.99 -1.51
C THR A 171 -2.65 -12.30 -1.31
N GLN A 172 -3.60 -12.96 -0.63
CA GLN A 172 -4.89 -12.36 -0.31
C GLN A 172 -4.74 -11.17 0.65
N ALA A 173 -3.91 -11.28 1.69
CA ALA A 173 -3.66 -10.20 2.64
C ALA A 173 -3.05 -8.97 1.96
N ILE A 174 -2.04 -9.17 1.11
CA ILE A 174 -1.41 -8.09 0.33
C ILE A 174 -2.47 -7.41 -0.55
N LYS A 175 -3.30 -8.19 -1.26
CA LYS A 175 -4.37 -7.65 -2.11
C LYS A 175 -5.36 -6.79 -1.31
N LEU A 176 -5.81 -7.26 -0.15
CA LEU A 176 -6.76 -6.51 0.69
C LEU A 176 -6.14 -5.22 1.24
N VAL A 177 -4.87 -5.26 1.67
CA VAL A 177 -4.13 -4.07 2.11
C VAL A 177 -4.03 -3.06 0.97
N GLN A 178 -3.69 -3.51 -0.24
CA GLN A 178 -3.54 -2.65 -1.41
C GLN A 178 -4.87 -1.98 -1.81
N ILE A 179 -5.96 -2.75 -1.86
CA ILE A 179 -7.30 -2.19 -2.15
C ILE A 179 -7.69 -1.15 -1.09
N GLN A 180 -7.46 -1.44 0.19
CA GLN A 180 -7.76 -0.52 1.28
C GLN A 180 -6.92 0.76 1.20
N GLU A 181 -5.64 0.66 0.85
CA GLU A 181 -4.76 1.82 0.62
C GLU A 181 -5.33 2.70 -0.48
N TYR A 182 -5.64 2.13 -1.65
CA TYR A 182 -6.22 2.86 -2.77
C TYR A 182 -7.53 3.55 -2.37
N ALA A 183 -8.43 2.84 -1.68
CA ALA A 183 -9.70 3.40 -1.23
C ALA A 183 -9.49 4.59 -0.28
N ASN A 184 -8.55 4.48 0.67
CA ASN A 184 -8.24 5.54 1.61
C ASN A 184 -7.70 6.80 0.92
N ILE A 185 -6.79 6.63 -0.04
CA ILE A 185 -6.21 7.77 -0.78
C ILE A 185 -7.28 8.48 -1.60
N VAL A 186 -8.13 7.73 -2.30
CA VAL A 186 -9.21 8.29 -3.12
C VAL A 186 -10.26 8.98 -2.26
N SER A 187 -10.57 8.41 -1.10
CA SER A 187 -11.45 9.04 -0.11
C SER A 187 -10.87 10.38 0.37
N LEU A 188 -9.56 10.43 0.66
CA LEU A 188 -8.88 11.64 1.09
C LEU A 188 -8.89 12.71 -0.01
N ILE A 189 -8.60 12.33 -1.26
CA ILE A 189 -8.69 13.23 -2.42
C ILE A 189 -10.10 13.83 -2.53
N LEU A 190 -11.13 12.99 -2.50
CA LEU A 190 -12.52 13.44 -2.56
C LEU A 190 -12.87 14.37 -1.39
N GLU A 191 -12.42 14.05 -0.18
CA GLU A 191 -12.69 14.86 1.00
C GLU A 191 -12.05 16.25 0.89
N VAL A 192 -10.79 16.34 0.45
CA VAL A 192 -10.10 17.62 0.23
C VAL A 192 -10.81 18.46 -0.83
N CYS A 193 -11.20 17.84 -1.96
CA CYS A 193 -11.86 18.54 -3.06
C CYS A 193 -13.28 19.02 -2.70
N MET A 194 -14.04 18.22 -1.95
CA MET A 194 -15.44 18.53 -1.60
C MET A 194 -15.55 19.38 -0.33
N PHE A 195 -14.63 19.22 0.62
CA PHE A 195 -14.68 19.86 1.93
C PHE A 195 -13.34 20.53 2.30
N PRO A 196 -12.84 21.48 1.48
CA PRO A 196 -11.55 22.11 1.71
C PRO A 196 -11.47 22.75 3.10
N ALA A 197 -12.54 23.37 3.61
CA ALA A 197 -12.55 24.03 4.92
C ALA A 197 -12.01 23.17 6.09
N ARG A 198 -12.14 21.83 6.04
CA ARG A 198 -11.60 20.90 7.06
C ARG A 198 -10.07 20.93 7.15
N TYR A 199 -9.41 21.33 6.07
CA TYR A 199 -7.96 21.35 5.91
C TYR A 199 -7.41 22.79 5.86
N SER A 200 -8.23 23.79 6.18
CA SER A 200 -7.85 25.21 6.11
C SER A 200 -6.66 25.55 6.99
N TRP A 201 -6.40 24.80 8.05
CA TRP A 201 -5.21 24.92 8.90
C TRP A 201 -3.90 24.49 8.20
N LEU A 202 -3.99 23.75 7.08
CA LEU A 202 -2.87 23.45 6.17
C LEU A 202 -2.76 24.45 5.01
N ALA A 203 -3.72 25.37 4.88
CA ALA A 203 -3.59 26.44 3.91
C ALA A 203 -2.38 27.29 4.27
N VAL A 204 -1.59 27.63 3.25
CA VAL A 204 -0.52 28.61 3.44
C VAL A 204 -1.18 29.92 3.77
N ASP A 205 -0.71 30.60 4.81
CA ASP A 205 -0.84 32.04 4.91
C ASP A 205 -0.13 32.66 3.69
N GLU A 206 -0.81 32.74 2.55
CA GLU A 206 -0.36 33.55 1.41
C GLU A 206 -0.32 35.07 1.77
N GLN A 207 -0.65 35.43 3.01
CA GLN A 207 -0.64 36.81 3.52
C GLN A 207 0.71 37.33 4.01
N LYS A 208 1.82 36.57 3.93
CA LYS A 208 3.16 37.09 4.30
C LYS A 208 3.99 37.70 3.15
N SER A 209 3.40 38.00 1.98
CA SER A 209 4.13 38.66 0.88
C SER A 209 3.57 39.99 0.39
N ASN A 210 2.58 40.57 1.08
CA ASN A 210 2.09 41.92 0.77
C ASN A 210 2.27 42.85 1.98
N GLU A 211 3.50 43.01 2.46
CA GLU A 211 3.84 44.28 3.09
C GLU A 211 3.79 45.35 1.98
N PRO A 212 3.02 46.44 2.13
CA PRO A 212 3.11 47.55 1.20
C PRO A 212 4.53 48.10 1.28
N LYS A 213 5.29 47.99 0.20
CA LYS A 213 6.52 48.76 0.04
C LYS A 213 6.13 50.23 0.11
N TYR A 214 6.31 50.86 1.26
CA TYR A 214 6.27 52.30 1.38
C TYR A 214 7.31 52.86 0.40
N GLN A 215 6.85 53.38 -0.73
CA GLN A 215 7.69 54.20 -1.60
C GLN A 215 7.98 55.47 -0.81
N THR A 216 9.17 55.55 -0.23
CA THR A 216 9.73 56.80 0.27
C THR A 216 9.86 57.75 -0.91
N GLN A 217 8.93 58.71 -1.02
CA GLN A 217 9.11 59.90 -1.84
C GLN A 217 10.26 60.70 -1.23
N ILE A 218 11.39 60.73 -1.94
CA ILE A 218 12.50 61.63 -1.64
C ILE A 218 12.06 63.01 -2.15
N TRP A 219 11.83 63.94 -1.23
CA TRP A 219 11.72 65.36 -1.57
C TRP A 219 13.14 65.89 -1.80
N VAL A 220 13.44 66.29 -3.03
CA VAL A 220 14.65 67.06 -3.35
C VAL A 220 14.29 68.53 -3.13
N GLY A 221 14.97 69.15 -2.15
CA GLY A 221 14.98 70.60 -1.96
C GLY A 221 15.98 71.29 -2.86
#